data_AF-A0A1E3SJR5-F1
#
_entry.id   AF-A0A1E3SJR5-F1
#
_cell.length_a   1.000
_cell.length_b   1.000
_cell.length_c   1.000
_cell.angle_alpha   90.00
_cell.angle_beta   90.00
_cell.angle_gamma   90.00
#
_symmetry.space_group_name_H-M   'P 1'
#
loop_
_entity.id
_entity.type
_entity.pdbx_description
1 polymer ?
#
loop_
_entity_poly.entity_id
_entity_poly.type
_entity_poly.pdbx_seq_one_letter_code
_entity_poly.pdbx_strand_id
1 'polypeptide(L)'
;MFLLYATPNDLTRSFAHGAGVAGYSVASSCPGDQASPGTWGDSYRDQTAGLVECAASVEGNPAVIWTDDDHRRLGIVEGDDIDTLYRWWRVNA
;
A
#
# COMPACT_ATOMS: atom_id res chain seq x y z
N MET A 1 10.81 -1.65 0.33
CA MET A 1 10.98 -2.64 1.43
C MET A 1 9.77 -3.56 1.46
N PHE A 2 9.91 -4.79 1.97
CA PHE A 2 8.74 -5.62 2.28
C PHE A 2 8.91 -6.40 3.58
N LEU A 3 7.79 -6.73 4.20
CA LEU A 3 7.67 -7.56 5.41
C LEU A 3 6.79 -8.77 5.09
N LEU A 4 7.16 -9.94 5.61
CA LEU A 4 6.38 -11.18 5.44
C LEU A 4 5.75 -11.58 6.77
N TYR A 5 4.52 -12.10 6.70
CA TYR A 5 3.73 -12.48 7.87
C TYR A 5 3.34 -13.95 7.83
N ALA A 6 3.37 -14.58 9.00
CA ALA A 6 2.96 -15.98 9.15
C ALA A 6 1.45 -16.15 8.96
N THR A 7 0.65 -15.16 9.39
CA THR A 7 -0.81 -15.23 9.35
C THR A 7 -1.42 -14.00 8.67
N PRO A 8 -2.60 -14.13 8.04
CA PRO A 8 -3.33 -12.98 7.49
C PRO A 8 -3.68 -11.93 8.55
N ASN A 9 -3.99 -12.37 9.78
CA ASN A 9 -4.36 -11.46 10.86
C ASN A 9 -3.18 -10.57 11.30
N ASP A 10 -1.95 -11.11 11.28
CA ASP A 10 -0.75 -10.30 11.57
C ASP A 10 -0.46 -9.31 10.45
N LEU A 11 -0.66 -9.71 9.19
CA LEU A 11 -0.57 -8.81 8.04
C LEU A 11 -1.57 -7.65 8.15
N THR A 12 -2.85 -7.95 8.34
CA THR A 12 -3.91 -6.95 8.44
C THR A 12 -3.66 -6.00 9.62
N ARG A 13 -3.24 -6.52 10.78
CA ARG A 13 -2.88 -5.68 11.93
C ARG A 13 -1.68 -4.79 11.63
N SER A 14 -0.67 -5.30 10.94
CA SER A 14 0.51 -4.52 10.63
C SER A 14 0.22 -3.44 9.58
N PHE A 15 -0.64 -3.70 8.61
CA PHE A 15 -1.13 -2.67 7.69
C PHE A 15 -1.88 -1.58 8.47
N ALA A 16 -2.81 -1.96 9.35
CA ALA A 16 -3.60 -1.01 10.14
C ALA A 16 -2.80 -0.21 11.20
N HIS A 17 -1.69 -0.76 11.72
CA HIS A 17 -1.02 -0.19 12.90
C HIS A 17 0.50 -0.03 12.80
N GLY A 18 1.18 -0.75 11.92
CA GLY A 18 2.61 -1.08 12.11
C GLY A 18 3.56 -0.63 11.01
N ALA A 19 3.15 -0.67 9.74
CA ALA A 19 4.05 -0.37 8.63
C ALA A 19 3.63 0.86 7.81
N GLY A 20 2.34 1.23 7.87
CA GLY A 20 1.78 2.46 7.29
C GLY A 20 1.88 3.71 8.18
N VAL A 21 2.37 3.56 9.41
CA VAL A 21 2.11 4.57 10.47
C VAL A 21 3.34 4.89 11.34
N ALA A 22 4.42 4.11 11.28
CA ALA A 22 5.67 4.42 11.95
C ALA A 22 6.61 5.17 11.00
N GLY A 23 6.34 6.47 10.79
CA GLY A 23 7.14 7.32 9.91
C GLY A 23 6.46 7.70 8.59
N TYR A 24 5.16 7.41 8.45
CA TYR A 24 4.35 7.80 7.30
C TYR A 24 3.07 8.50 7.76
N SER A 25 2.63 9.49 6.97
CA SER A 25 1.35 10.17 7.11
C SER A 25 0.45 9.75 5.95
N VAL A 26 -0.61 9.00 6.26
CA VAL A 26 -1.56 8.48 5.27
C VAL A 26 -2.35 9.61 4.63
N ALA A 27 -2.40 9.62 3.31
CA ALA A 27 -3.21 10.54 2.52
C ALA A 27 -4.66 10.06 2.43
N SER A 28 -5.60 10.99 2.32
CA SER A 28 -7.04 10.70 2.18
C SER A 28 -7.40 9.99 0.88
N SER A 29 -6.54 10.09 -0.13
CA SER A 29 -6.72 9.47 -1.44
C SER A 29 -5.39 9.14 -2.10
N CYS A 30 -5.44 8.15 -2.99
CA CYS A 30 -4.39 7.86 -3.96
C CYS A 30 -4.71 8.54 -5.31
N PRO A 31 -3.72 8.68 -6.22
CA PRO A 31 -3.92 9.25 -7.55
C PRO A 31 -5.14 8.70 -8.30
N GLY A 32 -5.88 9.59 -8.95
CA GLY A 32 -7.15 9.26 -9.62
C GLY A 32 -8.32 9.07 -8.67
N ASP A 33 -8.34 9.79 -7.55
CA ASP A 33 -9.38 9.77 -6.51
C ASP A 33 -9.67 8.37 -5.95
N GLN A 34 -8.65 7.50 -5.96
CA GLN A 34 -8.76 6.17 -5.41
C GLN A 34 -8.77 6.24 -3.87
N ALA A 35 -9.58 5.40 -3.24
CA ALA A 35 -9.67 5.35 -1.78
C ALA A 35 -8.30 5.01 -1.16
N SER A 36 -7.96 5.69 -0.06
CA SER A 36 -6.76 5.45 0.72
C SER A 36 -7.09 5.53 2.22
N PRO A 37 -7.01 4.42 2.97
CA PRO A 37 -6.80 3.05 2.47
C PRO A 37 -7.96 2.57 1.58
N GLY A 38 -7.66 1.70 0.62
CA GLY A 38 -8.63 1.10 -0.31
C GLY A 38 -8.23 -0.31 -0.73
N THR A 39 -9.10 -1.01 -1.45
CA THR A 39 -8.77 -2.32 -2.02
C THR A 39 -7.99 -2.17 -3.32
N TRP A 40 -7.14 -3.15 -3.62
CA TRP A 40 -6.53 -3.29 -4.93
C TRP A 40 -6.59 -4.74 -5.41
N GLY A 41 -6.42 -4.93 -6.71
CA GLY A 41 -6.46 -6.23 -7.36
C GLY A 41 -6.95 -6.13 -8.79
N ASP A 42 -7.22 -7.28 -9.39
CA ASP A 42 -7.79 -7.36 -10.73
C ASP A 42 -9.30 -7.08 -10.67
N SER A 43 -9.66 -5.83 -10.95
CA SER A 43 -11.06 -5.40 -11.00
C SER A 43 -11.85 -6.04 -12.14
N TYR A 44 -11.18 -6.59 -13.16
CA TYR A 44 -11.86 -7.31 -14.24
C TYR A 44 -12.30 -8.72 -13.79
N ARG A 45 -11.64 -9.28 -12.78
CA ARG A 45 -11.93 -10.62 -12.24
C ARG A 45 -12.67 -10.59 -10.89
N ASP A 46 -13.10 -9.40 -10.45
CA ASP A 46 -13.66 -9.17 -9.11
C ASP A 46 -12.78 -9.74 -7.98
N GLN A 47 -11.46 -9.80 -8.21
CA GLN A 47 -10.52 -10.40 -7.28
C GLN A 47 -9.76 -9.31 -6.53
N THR A 48 -10.05 -9.18 -5.23
CA THR A 48 -9.24 -8.35 -4.33
C THR A 48 -7.94 -9.08 -4.01
N ALA A 49 -6.81 -8.43 -4.28
CA ALA A 49 -5.47 -8.92 -3.99
C ALA A 49 -4.91 -8.38 -2.66
N GLY A 50 -5.49 -7.29 -2.14
CA GLY A 50 -5.19 -6.76 -0.83
C GLY A 50 -5.68 -5.34 -0.61
N LEU A 51 -5.04 -4.65 0.33
CA LEU A 51 -5.25 -3.25 0.68
C LEU A 51 -4.08 -2.38 0.20
N VAL A 52 -4.36 -1.13 -0.15
CA VAL A 52 -3.36 -0.13 -0.52
C VAL A 52 -3.69 1.21 0.13
N GLU A 53 -2.66 1.95 0.50
CA GLU A 53 -2.74 3.35 0.89
C GLU A 53 -1.59 4.15 0.26
N CYS A 54 -1.86 5.43 0.03
CA CYS A 54 -0.84 6.41 -0.34
C CYS A 54 -0.50 7.22 0.90
N ALA A 55 0.78 7.52 1.06
CA ALA A 55 1.28 8.24 2.22
C ALA A 55 2.45 9.14 1.85
N ALA A 56 2.92 9.92 2.81
CA ALA A 56 4.20 10.62 2.75
C ALA A 56 5.07 10.21 3.93
N SER A 57 6.35 9.92 3.70
CA SER A 57 7.30 9.67 4.77
C SER A 57 7.52 10.93 5.62
N VAL A 58 8.11 10.78 6.80
CA VAL A 58 8.51 11.92 7.65
C VAL A 58 9.52 12.86 6.98
N GLU A 59 10.23 12.38 5.97
CA GLU A 59 11.17 13.15 5.15
C GLU A 59 10.45 13.88 3.99
N GLY A 60 9.16 13.64 3.81
CA GLY A 60 8.31 14.24 2.79
C GLY A 60 8.24 13.46 1.49
N ASN A 61 8.82 12.25 1.41
CA ASN A 61 8.80 11.45 0.19
C ASN A 61 7.42 10.78 0.02
N PRO A 62 6.78 10.88 -1.15
CA PRO A 62 5.66 10.04 -1.53
C PRO A 62 5.92 8.55 -1.32
N ALA A 63 4.93 7.84 -0.78
CA ALA A 63 4.99 6.42 -0.54
C ALA A 63 3.69 5.71 -0.98
N VAL A 64 3.84 4.47 -1.46
CA VAL A 64 2.74 3.53 -1.65
C VAL A 64 2.98 2.32 -0.76
N ILE A 65 1.97 2.00 0.05
CA ILE A 65 2.02 0.94 1.05
C ILE A 65 0.86 -0.01 0.76
N TRP A 66 1.13 -1.31 0.67
CA TRP A 66 0.10 -2.28 0.28
C TRP A 66 0.30 -3.64 0.92
N THR A 67 -0.80 -4.40 1.05
CA THR A 67 -0.76 -5.83 1.34
C THR A 67 -0.88 -6.63 0.04
N ASP A 68 -0.18 -7.76 -0.03
CA ASP A 68 -0.41 -8.83 -0.98
C ASP A 68 -0.83 -10.04 -0.15
N ASP A 69 -2.13 -10.33 -0.19
CA ASP A 69 -2.79 -11.26 0.73
C ASP A 69 -2.39 -12.72 0.44
N ASP A 70 -2.17 -13.06 -0.83
CA ASP A 70 -1.74 -14.39 -1.26
C ASP A 70 -0.34 -14.71 -0.74
N HIS A 71 0.57 -13.74 -0.81
CA HIS A 71 1.95 -13.88 -0.33
C HIS A 71 2.13 -13.49 1.14
N ARG A 72 1.07 -13.05 1.82
CA ARG A 72 1.09 -12.48 3.18
C ARG A 72 2.23 -11.47 3.35
N ARG A 73 2.31 -10.55 2.42
CA ARG A 73 3.39 -9.57 2.29
C ARG A 73 2.84 -8.17 2.48
N LEU A 74 3.56 -7.35 3.22
CA LEU A 74 3.36 -5.90 3.23
C LEU A 74 4.50 -5.25 2.46
N GLY A 75 4.18 -4.51 1.41
CA GLY A 75 5.12 -3.74 0.60
C GLY A 75 5.09 -2.26 0.96
N ILE A 76 6.26 -1.61 0.90
CA ILE A 76 6.43 -0.16 0.97
C ILE A 76 7.39 0.24 -0.14
N VAL A 77 7.01 1.22 -0.94
CA VAL A 77 7.89 1.87 -1.90
C VAL A 77 7.78 3.38 -1.74
N GLU A 78 8.91 4.07 -1.83
CA GLU A 78 8.98 5.53 -1.86
C GLU A 78 9.48 6.01 -3.23
N GLY A 79 9.17 7.25 -3.57
CA GLY A 79 9.66 7.91 -4.77
C GLY A 79 9.44 9.42 -4.68
N ASP A 80 9.81 10.14 -5.74
CA ASP A 80 9.78 11.62 -5.75
C ASP A 80 8.40 12.21 -6.14
N ASP A 81 7.54 11.41 -6.78
CA ASP A 81 6.25 11.83 -7.33
C ASP A 81 5.19 10.75 -7.13
N ILE A 82 4.10 11.07 -6.44
CA ILE A 82 3.08 10.08 -6.09
C ILE A 82 2.34 9.53 -7.32
N ASP A 83 2.10 10.36 -8.34
CA ASP A 83 1.41 9.94 -9.56
C ASP A 83 2.21 8.91 -10.36
N THR A 84 3.51 9.17 -10.53
CA THR A 84 4.43 8.25 -11.21
C THR A 84 4.67 6.98 -10.41
N LEU A 85 4.86 7.11 -9.09
CA LEU A 85 5.05 5.97 -8.19
C LEU A 85 3.84 5.05 -8.18
N TYR A 86 2.63 5.61 -8.04
CA TYR A 86 1.39 4.83 -8.00
C TYR A 86 1.13 4.11 -9.33
N ARG A 87 1.37 4.76 -10.47
CA ARG A 87 1.28 4.10 -11.79
C ARG A 87 2.27 2.94 -11.94
N TRP A 88 3.51 3.13 -11.49
CA TRP A 88 4.50 2.06 -11.51
C TRP A 88 4.09 0.89 -10.61
N TRP A 89 3.64 1.18 -9.40
CA TRP A 89 3.19 0.16 -8.44
C TRP A 89 2.05 -0.68 -9.01
N ARG A 90 1.04 -0.04 -9.64
CA ARG A 90 -0.11 -0.73 -10.24
C ARG A 90 0.24 -1.82 -11.27
N VAL A 91 1.44 -1.78 -11.86
CA VAL A 91 1.88 -2.75 -12.87
C VAL A 91 3.05 -3.64 -12.41
N ASN A 92 3.58 -3.44 -11.20
CA ASN A 92 4.71 -4.21 -10.65
C ASN A 92 4.43 -4.84 -9.27
N ALA A 93 3.27 -4.58 -8.67
CA ALA A 93 2.87 -5.08 -7.35
C ALA A 93 2.53 -6.58 -7.34
#